data_AF-A0A929IN22-F1
#
_entry.id   AF-A0A929IN22-F1
#
_cell.length_a   1.000
_cell.length_b   1.000
_cell.length_c   1.000
_cell.angle_alpha   90.00
_cell.angle_beta   90.00
_cell.angle_gamma   90.00
#
_symmetry.space_group_name_H-M   'P 1'
#
loop_
_entity.id
_entity.type
_entity.pdbx_description
1 polymer ?
#
loop_
_entity_poly.entity_id
_entity_poly.type
_entity_poly.pdbx_seq_one_letter_code
_entity_poly.pdbx_strand_id
1 'polypeptide(L)' 'MRRTDYAIVGGGLVGMAIAWGLQRQGRQVTVFDEGDIAFRAARGNFGLVWVQGKGVKMPVYAHWTRLSASLWPG' A
#
# COMPACT_ATOMS: atom_id res chain seq x y z
N MET A 1 6.29 -14.39 -24.38
CA MET A 1 5.85 -14.19 -22.97
C MET A 1 6.48 -12.91 -22.45
N ARG A 2 5.70 -12.04 -21.78
CA ARG A 2 6.28 -10.89 -21.06
C ARG A 2 6.94 -11.42 -19.79
N ARG A 3 8.19 -11.04 -19.53
CA ARG A 3 8.93 -11.40 -18.32
C ARG A 3 8.66 -10.33 -17.27
N THR A 4 8.35 -10.72 -16.04
CA THR A 4 8.17 -9.78 -14.92
C THR A 4 9.18 -10.11 -13.84
N ASP A 5 9.68 -9.10 -13.14
CA ASP A 5 10.61 -9.29 -12.03
C ASP A 5 9.85 -9.63 -10.73
N TYR A 6 8.64 -9.05 -10.58
CA TYR A 6 7.81 -9.21 -9.40
C TYR A 6 6.34 -9.45 -9.77
N ALA A 7 5.71 -10.40 -9.08
CA ALA A 7 4.28 -10.61 -9.10
C ALA A 7 3.68 -10.17 -7.76
N ILE A 8 2.62 -9.36 -7.80
CA ILE A 8 1.88 -8.90 -6.63
C ILE A 8 0.45 -9.42 -6.73
N VAL A 9 -0.04 -10.04 -5.66
CA VAL A 9 -1.42 -10.51 -5.56
C VAL A 9 -2.18 -9.57 -4.64
N GLY A 10 -3.18 -8.89 -5.20
CA GLY A 10 -4.00 -7.86 -4.55
C GLY A 10 -3.70 -6.45 -5.06
N GLY A 11 -4.65 -5.87 -5.79
CA GLY A 11 -4.60 -4.49 -6.34
C GLY A 11 -5.11 -3.41 -5.38
N GLY A 12 -5.14 -3.70 -4.06
CA GLY A 12 -5.52 -2.75 -3.03
C GLY A 12 -4.44 -1.71 -2.74
N LEU A 13 -4.73 -0.80 -1.79
CA LEU A 13 -3.84 0.33 -1.43
C LEU A 13 -2.38 -0.10 -1.21
N VAL A 14 -2.16 -1.15 -0.40
CA VAL A 14 -0.81 -1.62 -0.07
C VAL A 14 -0.12 -2.24 -1.28
N GLY A 15 -0.81 -3.12 -2.01
CA GLY A 15 -0.25 -3.79 -3.19
C GLY A 15 0.15 -2.78 -4.28
N MET A 16 -0.68 -1.78 -4.52
CA MET A 16 -0.38 -0.71 -5.48
C MET A 16 0.74 0.22 -5.01
N ALA A 17 0.83 0.54 -3.72
CA ALA A 17 1.94 1.33 -3.18
C ALA A 17 3.29 0.61 -3.36
N ILE A 18 3.32 -0.71 -3.14
CA ILE A 18 4.51 -1.54 -3.38
C ILE A 18 4.84 -1.57 -4.88
N ALA A 19 3.85 -1.83 -5.74
CA ALA A 19 4.04 -1.85 -7.19
C ALA A 19 4.64 -0.54 -7.70
N TRP A 20 4.12 0.59 -7.22
CA TRP A 20 4.61 1.93 -7.56
C TRP A 20 6.06 2.15 -7.12
N GLY A 21 6.40 1.77 -5.88
CA GLY A 21 7.77 1.85 -5.38
C GLY A 21 8.76 1.03 -6.21
N LEU A 22 8.40 -0.21 -6.55
CA LEU A 22 9.21 -1.09 -7.40
C LEU A 22 9.36 -0.54 -8.82
N GLN A 23 8.28 -0.01 -9.41
CA GLN A 23 8.31 0.60 -10.73
C GLN A 23 9.25 1.82 -10.76
N ARG A 24 9.24 2.65 -9.71
CA ARG A 24 10.19 3.77 -9.56
C ARG A 24 11.65 3.34 -9.46
N GLN A 25 11.91 2.09 -9.10
CA GLN A 25 13.24 1.48 -9.11
C GLN A 25 13.56 0.75 -10.43
N GLY A 26 12.76 0.95 -11.48
CA GLY A 26 12.97 0.37 -12.81
C GLY A 26 12.62 -1.11 -12.92
N ARG A 27 11.86 -1.66 -11.97
CA ARG A 27 11.47 -3.09 -11.96
C ARG A 27 10.21 -3.31 -12.79
N GLN A 28 10.13 -4.45 -13.50
CA GLN A 28 8.90 -4.90 -14.13
C GLN A 28 8.02 -5.61 -13.10
N VAL A 29 6.78 -5.13 -12.96
CA VAL A 29 5.83 -5.64 -11.96
C VAL A 29 4.53 -6.04 -12.65
N THR A 30 3.97 -7.18 -12.25
CA THR A 30 2.63 -7.62 -12.64
C THR A 30 1.76 -7.73 -11.40
N VAL A 31 0.61 -7.06 -11.43
CA VAL A 31 -0.37 -7.10 -10.33
C VAL A 31 -1.56 -7.93 -10.77
N PHE A 32 -1.95 -8.89 -9.93
CA PHE A 32 -3.16 -9.69 -10.08
C PHE A 32 -4.17 -9.22 -9.04
N ASP A 33 -5.37 -8.81 -9.46
CA ASP A 33 -6.45 -8.38 -8.57
C ASP A 33 -7.77 -9.05 -8.98
N GLU A 34 -8.71 -9.18 -8.04
CA GLU A 34 -10.01 -9.84 -8.21
C GLU A 34 -11.04 -8.98 -8.99
N GLY A 35 -10.57 -8.08 -9.86
CA GLY A 35 -11.41 -7.25 -10.74
C GLY A 35 -12.20 -6.13 -10.04
N ASP A 36 -13.08 -5.45 -10.79
CA ASP A 36 -13.69 -4.18 -10.37
C ASP A 36 -14.71 -4.31 -9.24
N ILE A 37 -15.37 -5.47 -9.15
CA ILE A 37 -16.44 -5.76 -8.18
C ILE A 37 -15.93 -6.27 -6.82
N ALA A 38 -14.61 -6.38 -6.63
CA ALA A 38 -14.03 -6.88 -5.38
C ALA A 38 -14.35 -5.98 -4.16
N PHE A 39 -14.70 -6.61 -3.03
CA PHE A 39 -14.88 -5.95 -1.73
C PHE A 39 -13.52 -5.55 -1.14
N ARG A 40 -13.07 -4.34 -1.44
CA ARG A 40 -11.78 -3.82 -0.95
C ARG A 40 -11.92 -3.17 0.43
N ALA A 41 -11.18 -3.67 1.41
CA ALA A 41 -11.06 -3.05 2.73
C ALA A 41 -10.66 -1.56 2.66
N ALA A 42 -9.87 -1.18 1.65
CA ALA A 42 -9.45 0.19 1.44
C ALA A 42 -10.62 1.18 1.25
N ARG A 43 -11.77 0.76 0.71
CA ARG A 43 -12.96 1.64 0.56
C ARG A 43 -13.50 2.07 1.93
N GLY A 44 -13.50 1.17 2.91
CA GLY A 44 -13.99 1.46 4.26
C GLY A 44 -13.13 2.45 5.06
N ASN A 45 -11.92 2.76 4.60
CA ASN A 45 -11.06 3.76 5.23
C ASN A 45 -11.44 5.21 4.86
N PHE A 46 -12.21 5.44 3.78
CA PHE A 46 -12.64 6.77 3.32
C PHE A 46 -11.51 7.81 3.21
N GLY A 47 -10.29 7.37 2.89
CA GLY A 47 -9.13 8.26 2.80
C GLY A 47 -8.63 8.83 4.13
N LEU A 48 -9.12 8.34 5.27
CA LEU A 48 -8.70 8.81 6.58
C LEU A 48 -7.20 8.54 6.82
N VAL A 49 -6.45 9.61 7.09
CA VAL A 49 -5.07 9.55 7.59
C VAL A 49 -5.11 9.75 9.10
N TRP A 50 -4.90 8.67 9.85
CA TRP A 50 -4.99 8.66 11.31
C TRP A 50 -3.76 8.01 11.93
N VAL A 51 -3.14 8.68 12.90
CA VAL A 51 -1.93 8.22 13.61
C VAL A 51 -2.16 8.03 15.11
N GLN A 52 -3.16 8.69 15.68
CA GLN A 52 -3.41 8.76 17.11
C GLN A 52 -3.76 7.36 17.66
N GLY A 53 -3.04 6.89 18.67
CA GLY A 53 -3.27 5.56 19.25
C GLY A 53 -2.84 4.38 18.37
N LYS A 54 -2.26 4.60 17.17
CA LYS A 54 -1.63 3.49 16.43
C LYS A 54 -0.31 3.10 17.08
N GLY A 55 -0.17 1.81 17.40
CA GLY A 55 1.08 1.26 17.93
C GLY A 55 1.33 1.51 19.41
N VAL A 56 0.29 1.71 20.24
CA VAL A 56 0.41 1.87 21.72
C VAL A 56 1.29 0.80 22.36
N LYS A 57 1.18 -0.46 21.88
CA LYS A 57 1.99 -1.59 22.36
C LYS A 57 3.14 -1.98 21.41
N MET A 58 3.39 -1.18 20.38
CA MET A 58 4.38 -1.47 19.35
C MET A 58 5.00 -0.17 18.81
N PRO A 59 6.05 0.37 19.49
CA PRO A 59 6.65 1.65 19.12
C PRO A 59 7.18 1.71 17.68
N VAL A 60 7.70 0.59 17.15
CA VAL A 60 8.17 0.51 15.76
C VAL A 60 7.02 0.75 14.78
N TYR A 61 5.84 0.18 15.05
CA TYR A 61 4.65 0.41 14.24
C TYR A 61 4.14 1.85 14.37
N ALA A 62 4.16 2.42 15.58
CA ALA A 62 3.84 3.83 15.78
C ALA A 62 4.76 4.75 14.96
N HIS A 63 6.07 4.45 14.91
CA HIS A 63 7.02 5.19 14.08
C HIS A 63 6.69 5.10 12.59
N TRP A 64 6.44 3.89 12.06
CA TRP A 64 6.10 3.69 10.66
C TRP A 64 4.82 4.44 10.26
N THR A 65 3.79 4.42 11.11
CA THR A 65 2.53 5.11 10.81
C THR A 65 2.69 6.63 10.78
N ARG A 66 3.48 7.20 11.70
CA ARG A 66 3.82 8.63 11.70
C ARG A 66 4.63 9.03 10.47
N LEU A 67 5.63 8.23 10.10
CA LEU A 67 6.42 8.48 8.89
C LEU A 67 5.53 8.47 7.64
N SER A 68 4.69 7.44 7.50
CA SER A 68 3.74 7.34 6.37
C SER A 68 2.83 8.56 6.27
N ALA A 69 2.33 9.10 7.39
CA ALA A 69 1.50 10.29 7.38
C ALA A 69 2.29 11.55 6.98
N SER A 70 3.54 11.69 7.45
CA SER A 70 4.38 12.85 7.09
C SER A 70 4.79 12.91 5.62
N LEU A 71 4.81 11.75 4.94
CA LEU A 71 5.09 11.67 3.50
C LEU A 71 3.88 12.04 2.64
N TRP A 72 2.68 12.18 3.23
CA TRP A 72 1.48 12.61 2.52
C TRP A 72 1.39 14.15 2.52
N PRO A 73 1.46 14.82 1.36
CA PRO A 73 1.28 16.27 1.31
C PRO A 73 -0.17 16.62 1.66
N GLY A 74 -0.34 17.64 2.51
CA GLY A 74 -1.64 18.24 2.81
C GLY A 74 -2.21 19.04 1.65
#